data_AF-A0A0L0CPB9-F1
#
_entry.id   AF-A0A0L0CPB9-F1
#
_cell.length_a   1.000
_cell.length_b   1.000
_cell.length_c   1.000
_cell.angle_alpha   90.00
_cell.angle_beta   90.00
_cell.angle_gamma   90.00
#
_symmetry.space_group_name_H-M   'P 1'
#
loop_
_entity.id
_entity.type
_entity.pdbx_description
1 polymer ?
#
loop_
_entity_poly.entity_id
_entity_poly.type
_entity_poly.pdbx_seq_one_letter_code
_entity_poly.pdbx_strand_id
1 'polypeptide(L)'
;MAKRKENLLKKDAFVSGIYLDQRFNFTSSPFLSEEQKRTAVEHLLKTNTIIKRLTGQHEETQHSSILSNDPATPTVNFSKLEAKMN
;
A
#
# COMPACT_ATOMS: atom_id res chain seq x y z
N MET A 1 -11.62 -31.36 -6.03
CA MET A 1 -10.81 -30.31 -5.36
C MET A 1 -10.00 -29.44 -6.32
N ALA A 2 -9.35 -30.00 -7.35
CA ALA A 2 -8.49 -29.26 -8.30
C ALA A 2 -9.15 -28.02 -8.95
N LYS A 3 -10.35 -28.19 -9.53
CA LYS A 3 -11.11 -27.10 -10.17
C LYS A 3 -11.40 -25.91 -9.24
N ARG A 4 -11.62 -26.15 -7.95
CA ARG A 4 -11.91 -25.08 -6.98
C ARG A 4 -10.66 -24.25 -6.69
N LYS A 5 -9.51 -24.91 -6.50
CA LYS A 5 -8.22 -24.23 -6.29
C LYS A 5 -7.86 -23.36 -7.49
N GLU A 6 -7.96 -23.91 -8.70
CA GLU A 6 -7.68 -23.18 -9.93
C GLU A 6 -8.60 -21.97 -10.10
N ASN A 7 -9.90 -22.14 -9.81
CA ASN A 7 -10.85 -21.04 -9.91
C ASN A 7 -10.60 -19.93 -8.88
N LEU A 8 -10.11 -20.26 -7.69
CA LEU A 8 -9.73 -19.27 -6.67
C LEU A 8 -8.48 -18.49 -7.07
N LEU A 9 -7.48 -19.17 -7.64
CA LEU A 9 -6.25 -18.53 -8.11
C LEU A 9 -6.44 -17.63 -9.34
N LYS A 10 -7.60 -17.70 -10.00
CA LYS A 10 -8.01 -16.77 -11.07
C LYS A 10 -8.70 -15.50 -10.55
N LYS A 11 -8.88 -15.35 -9.23
CA LYS A 11 -9.54 -14.19 -8.63
C LYS A 11 -8.50 -13.28 -7.99
N ASP A 12 -8.36 -12.08 -8.54
CA ASP A 12 -7.37 -11.10 -8.07
C ASP A 12 -7.50 -10.80 -6.58
N ALA A 13 -8.72 -10.69 -6.06
CA ALA A 13 -8.96 -10.46 -4.63
C ALA A 13 -8.43 -11.61 -3.75
N PHE A 14 -8.59 -12.86 -4.20
CA PHE A 14 -8.07 -14.03 -3.48
C PHE A 14 -6.55 -14.05 -3.52
N VAL A 15 -5.95 -13.85 -4.70
CA VAL A 15 -4.50 -13.80 -4.88
C VAL A 15 -3.89 -12.65 -4.06
N SER A 16 -4.55 -11.49 -4.01
CA SER A 16 -4.13 -10.34 -3.20
C SER A 16 -4.15 -10.65 -1.70
N GLY A 17 -5.16 -11.38 -1.22
CA GLY A 17 -5.22 -11.83 0.16
C GLY A 17 -4.05 -12.75 0.52
N ILE A 18 -3.72 -13.70 -0.36
CA ILE A 18 -2.56 -14.58 -0.20
C ILE A 18 -1.25 -13.79 -0.24
N TYR A 19 -1.13 -12.81 -1.13
CA TYR A 19 0.06 -11.96 -1.26
C TYR A 19 0.37 -11.19 0.04
N LEU A 20 -0.63 -10.78 0.80
CA LEU A 20 -0.45 -10.10 2.08
C LEU A 20 -0.04 -11.03 3.22
N ASP A 21 -0.28 -12.34 3.10
CA ASP A 21 0.07 -13.30 4.14
C ASP A 21 1.54 -13.71 3.99
N GLN A 22 2.36 -13.28 4.95
CA GLN A 22 3.81 -13.51 4.98
C GLN A 22 4.19 -15.00 4.93
N ARG A 23 3.32 -15.90 5.37
CA ARG A 23 3.58 -17.36 5.30
C ARG A 23 3.60 -17.86 3.87
N PHE A 24 2.93 -17.16 2.96
CA PHE A 24 2.85 -17.49 1.55
C PHE A 24 3.70 -16.57 0.68
N ASN A 25 3.95 -15.32 1.10
CA ASN A 25 4.72 -14.33 0.34
C ASN A 25 6.01 -13.91 1.05
N PHE A 26 6.88 -14.88 1.31
CA PHE A 26 8.25 -14.64 1.78
C PHE A 26 9.24 -14.61 0.60
N THR A 27 10.45 -14.10 0.85
CA THR A 27 11.52 -14.04 -0.16
C THR A 27 11.79 -15.42 -0.75
N SER A 28 11.75 -15.54 -2.09
CA SER A 28 11.90 -16.80 -2.82
C SER A 28 10.73 -17.80 -2.67
N SER A 29 9.57 -17.37 -2.17
CA SER A 29 8.38 -18.23 -2.15
C SER A 29 7.95 -18.64 -3.57
N PRO A 30 7.74 -19.94 -3.85
CA PRO A 30 7.23 -20.43 -5.13
C PRO A 30 5.70 -20.41 -5.22
N PHE A 31 4.98 -19.94 -4.18
CA PHE A 31 3.53 -20.08 -4.11
C PHE A 31 2.80 -19.20 -5.13
N LEU A 32 3.28 -17.97 -5.32
CA LEU A 32 2.77 -17.03 -6.33
C LEU A 32 3.87 -16.76 -7.35
N SER A 33 3.51 -16.79 -8.64
CA SER A 33 4.40 -16.32 -9.70
C SER A 33 4.62 -14.80 -9.61
N GLU A 34 5.69 -14.30 -10.22
CA GLU A 34 5.96 -12.85 -10.27
C GLU A 34 4.82 -12.07 -10.94
N GLU A 35 4.18 -12.64 -11.95
CA GLU A 35 2.99 -12.07 -12.59
C GLU A 35 1.82 -11.95 -11.58
N GLN A 36 1.55 -13.01 -10.82
CA GLN A 36 0.49 -13.02 -9.81
C GLN A 36 0.77 -12.02 -8.68
N LYS A 37 2.04 -11.86 -8.28
CA LYS A 37 2.45 -10.84 -7.30
C LYS A 37 2.19 -9.43 -7.83
N ARG A 38 2.55 -9.16 -9.08
CA ARG A 38 2.28 -7.87 -9.73
C ARG A 38 0.77 -7.58 -9.78
N THR A 39 -0.03 -8.52 -10.25
CA THR A 39 -1.49 -8.38 -10.30
C THR A 39 -2.08 -8.14 -8.91
N ALA A 40 -1.59 -8.84 -7.89
CA ALA A 40 -2.00 -8.61 -6.49
C ALA A 40 -1.71 -7.18 -6.03
N VAL A 41 -0.51 -6.66 -6.28
CA VAL A 41 -0.15 -5.28 -5.90
C VAL A 41 -1.03 -4.27 -6.63
N GLU A 42 -1.24 -4.41 -7.93
CA GLU A 42 -2.11 -3.53 -8.71
C GLU A 42 -3.55 -3.53 -8.17
N HIS A 43 -4.08 -4.72 -7.82
CA HIS A 43 -5.40 -4.86 -7.23
C HIS A 43 -5.50 -4.21 -5.84
N LEU A 44 -4.47 -4.34 -5.00
CA LEU A 44 -4.40 -3.69 -3.68
C LEU A 44 -4.38 -2.17 -3.79
N LEU A 45 -3.61 -1.60 -4.73
CA LEU A 45 -3.57 -0.15 -4.98
C LEU A 45 -4.91 0.39 -5.44
N LYS A 46 -5.58 -0.34 -6.36
CA LYS A 46 -6.94 0.00 -6.80
C LYS A 46 -7.93 -0.05 -5.64
N THR A 47 -7.85 -1.08 -4.80
CA THR A 47 -8.70 -1.24 -3.63
C THR A 47 -8.48 -0.11 -2.62
N ASN A 48 -7.23 0.26 -2.36
CA ASN A 48 -6.89 1.40 -1.51
C ASN A 48 -7.48 2.71 -2.06
N THR A 49 -7.37 2.94 -3.37
CA THR A 49 -7.97 4.12 -4.02
C THR A 49 -9.49 4.16 -3.82
N ILE A 50 -10.17 3.02 -3.93
CA ILE A 50 -11.61 2.91 -3.68
C ILE A 50 -11.91 3.21 -2.20
N ILE A 51 -11.16 2.62 -1.27
CA ILE A 51 -11.32 2.86 0.18
C ILE A 51 -11.15 4.34 0.51
N LYS A 52 -10.12 5.01 -0.02
CA LYS A 52 -9.91 6.45 0.17
C LYS A 52 -11.11 7.28 -0.30
N ARG A 53 -11.66 6.97 -1.48
CA ARG A 53 -12.88 7.62 -1.99
C ARG A 53 -14.09 7.40 -1.07
N LEU A 54 -14.25 6.18 -0.54
CA LEU A 54 -15.36 5.84 0.35
C LEU A 54 -15.24 6.47 1.74
N THR A 55 -14.02 6.67 2.23
CA THR A 55 -13.74 7.22 3.56
C THR A 55 -13.61 8.74 3.58
N GLY A 56 -13.74 9.40 2.42
CA GLY A 56 -13.59 10.86 2.31
C GLY A 56 -12.16 11.36 2.50
N GLN A 57 -11.18 10.45 2.54
CA GLN A 57 -9.75 10.78 2.56
C GLN A 57 -9.30 11.15 1.15
N HIS A 58 -9.63 12.37 0.72
CA HIS A 58 -9.09 12.94 -0.50
C HIS A 58 -7.65 13.39 -0.19
N GLU A 59 -6.66 12.59 -0.59
CA GLU A 59 -5.31 13.14 -0.73
C GLU A 59 -5.37 14.11 -1.91
N GLU A 60 -5.30 15.41 -1.60
CA GLU A 60 -4.91 16.42 -2.56
C GLU A 60 -3.58 15.96 -3.15
N THR A 61 -3.57 15.72 -4.45
CA THR A 61 -2.35 15.44 -5.21
C THR A 61 -1.42 16.64 -4.99
N GLN A 62 -0.53 16.57 -4.00
CA GLN A 62 0.59 17.47 -3.91
C GLN A 62 1.43 17.18 -5.17
N HIS A 63 1.25 18.03 -6.18
CA HIS A 63 2.25 18.21 -7.21
C HIS A 63 3.55 18.59 -6.51
N SER A 64 4.37 17.58 -6.21
CA SER A 64 5.75 17.78 -5.83
C SER A 64 6.46 18.35 -7.06
N SER A 65 6.45 19.67 -7.19
CA SER A 65 7.41 20.38 -8.03
C SER A 65 8.79 20.06 -7.47
N ILE A 66 9.50 19.18 -8.17
CA ILE A 66 10.91 18.89 -7.96
C ILE A 66 11.66 20.20 -8.24
N LEU A 67 12.12 20.87 -7.19
CA LEU A 67 13.17 21.88 -7.24
C LEU A 67 14.27 21.45 -6.26
N SER A 68 15.29 20.83 -6.86
CA SER A 68 16.72 20.85 -6.58
C SER A 68 17.24 21.16 -5.16
N ASN A 69 17.98 20.18 -4.62
CA ASN A 69 19.23 20.22 -3.85
C ASN A 69 19.42 21.26 -2.72
N ASP A 70 19.39 20.79 -1.47
CA ASP A 70 20.48 20.99 -0.48
C ASP A 70 20.27 20.14 0.80
N PRO A 71 21.33 19.74 1.55
CA PRO A 71 21.20 18.96 2.77
C PRO A 71 21.19 19.89 4.00
N ALA A 72 20.05 20.00 4.69
CA ALA A 72 19.97 20.71 5.97
C ALA A 72 19.17 19.91 7.02
N THR A 73 19.92 19.45 8.02
CA THR A 73 19.62 19.11 9.44
C THR A 73 18.17 18.95 9.94
N PRO A 74 17.93 18.06 10.94
CA PRO A 74 16.59 17.78 11.45
C PRO A 74 16.10 18.92 12.36
N THR A 75 15.16 19.72 11.88
CA THR A 75 14.41 20.67 12.71
C THR A 75 13.32 19.91 13.46
N VAL A 76 13.57 19.65 14.74
CA VAL A 76 12.61 19.06 15.67
C VAL A 76 11.48 20.07 15.92
N ASN A 77 10.32 19.84 15.32
CA ASN A 77 9.11 20.62 15.61
C ASN A 77 8.46 20.11 16.90
N PHE A 78 8.84 20.70 18.03
CA PHE A 78 8.07 20.56 19.27
C PHE A 78 6.72 21.27 19.12
N SER A 79 5.66 20.54 19.47
CA SER A 79 4.26 20.93 19.33
C SER A 79 3.93 22.20 20.14
N LYS A 80 3.23 23.14 19.49
CA LYS A 80 2.59 24.33 20.10
C LYS A 80 1.45 23.93 21.05
N LEU A 81 1.76 23.36 22.22
CA LEU A 81 0.76 23.06 23.26
C LEU A 81 1.00 23.77 24.60
N GLU A 82 2.06 24.57 24.75
CA GLU A 82 2.38 25.21 26.05
C GLU A 82 2.04 26.71 26.14
N ALA A 83 1.57 27.35 25.06
CA ALA A 83 1.28 28.79 25.06
C ALA A 83 -0.10 29.18 25.67
N LYS A 84 -0.72 28.30 26.44
CA LYS A 84 -2.06 28.54 27.02
C LYS A 84 -2.17 28.10 28.48
N MET A 85 -1.14 28.40 29.27
CA MET A 85 -1.27 28.47 30.72
C MET A 85 -0.14 29.33 31.29
N ASN A 86 -0.38 30.64 31.35
CA ASN A 86 0.05 31.61 32.37
C ASN A 86 -0.35 33.02 31.94
#